data_AF-A0A560ULV4-F1
#
_entry.id   AF-A0A560ULV4-F1
#
_cell.length_a   1.000
_cell.length_b   1.000
_cell.length_c   1.000
_cell.angle_alpha   90.00
_cell.angle_beta   90.00
_cell.angle_gamma   90.00
#
_symmetry.space_group_name_H-M   'P 1'
#
loop_
_entity.id
_entity.type
_entity.pdbx_description
1 polymer ?
#
loop_
_entity_poly.entity_id
_entity_poly.type
_entity_poly.pdbx_seq_one_letter_code
_entity_poly.pdbx_strand_id
1 'polypeptide(L)' 'MPDLEESARRQLAGTSPHAFRHTFGTQSAAAGMAIEVLQQVLGHGSLQTTTIYVNAEQQRMRQESAKYHARLTTRGAK' A
#
# COMPACT_ATOMS: atom_id res chain seq x y z
N MET A 1 22.52 -9.30 7.82
CA MET A 1 21.24 -9.88 8.30
C MET A 1 21.44 -11.35 8.64
N PRO A 2 22.10 -11.64 9.77
CA PRO A 2 22.34 -13.03 10.21
C PRO A 2 21.04 -13.74 10.62
N ASP A 3 20.04 -12.99 11.09
CA ASP A 3 18.79 -13.54 11.64
C ASP A 3 17.70 -13.87 10.62
N LEU A 4 17.98 -13.71 9.31
CA LEU A 4 17.01 -14.07 8.27
C LEU A 4 17.17 -15.53 7.87
N GLU A 5 16.03 -16.22 7.82
CA GLU A 5 15.89 -17.51 7.14
C GLU A 5 16.43 -17.43 5.70
N GLU A 6 17.01 -18.53 5.23
CA GLU A 6 17.66 -18.58 3.90
C GLU A 6 16.67 -18.30 2.76
N SER A 7 15.41 -18.73 2.90
CA SER A 7 14.34 -18.43 1.96
C SER A 7 14.05 -16.92 1.86
N ALA A 8 13.98 -16.23 3.00
CA ALA A 8 13.78 -14.78 3.07
C ALA A 8 14.97 -14.02 2.47
N ARG A 9 16.20 -14.50 2.73
CA ARG A 9 17.42 -13.90 2.16
C ARG A 9 17.43 -13.97 0.64
N ARG A 10 17.02 -15.10 0.06
CA ARG A 10 16.88 -15.26 -1.41
C ARG A 10 15.78 -14.38 -1.99
N GLN A 11 14.64 -14.28 -1.32
CA GLN A 11 13.56 -13.39 -1.75
C GLN A 11 14.01 -11.92 -1.75
N LEU A 12 14.72 -11.49 -0.71
CA LEU A 12 15.27 -10.16 -0.60
C LEU A 12 16.30 -9.88 -1.71
N ALA A 13 17.19 -10.83 -1.98
CA ALA A 13 18.19 -10.72 -3.05
C ALA A 13 17.55 -10.56 -4.45
N GLY A 14 16.37 -11.15 -4.68
CA GLY A 14 15.62 -11.02 -5.93
C GLY A 14 14.72 -9.78 -6.03
N THR A 15 14.60 -8.99 -4.97
CA THR A 15 13.65 -7.85 -4.90
C THR A 15 14.35 -6.55 -5.31
N SER A 16 13.75 -5.81 -6.25
CA SER A 16 14.31 -4.53 -6.68
C SER A 16 14.01 -3.39 -5.70
N PRO A 17 14.84 -2.33 -5.66
CA PRO A 17 14.55 -1.12 -4.88
C PRO A 17 13.16 -0.50 -5.15
N HIS A 18 12.66 -0.66 -6.38
CA HIS A 18 11.34 -0.17 -6.75
C HIS A 18 10.21 -0.85 -5.97
N ALA A 19 10.34 -2.14 -5.65
CA ALA A 19 9.34 -2.86 -4.86
C ALA A 19 9.29 -2.38 -3.40
N PHE A 20 10.44 -2.00 -2.82
CA PHE A 20 10.48 -1.38 -1.49
C PHE A 20 9.82 0.00 -1.49
N ARG A 21 10.13 0.84 -2.50
CA ARG A 21 9.48 2.14 -2.68
C ARG A 21 7.97 1.98 -2.81
N HIS A 22 7.51 1.01 -3.60
CA HIS A 22 6.10 0.73 -3.77
C HIS A 22 5.43 0.33 -2.45
N THR A 23 6.02 -0.63 -1.75
CA THR A 23 5.51 -1.11 -0.45
C THR A 23 5.41 0.04 0.56
N PHE A 24 6.48 0.83 0.70
CA PHE A 24 6.50 1.98 1.59
C PHE A 24 5.46 3.04 1.21
N GLY A 25 5.37 3.38 -0.08
CA GLY A 25 4.43 4.37 -0.61
C GLY A 25 2.98 3.99 -0.34
N THR A 26 2.59 2.76 -0.67
CA THR A 26 1.24 2.24 -0.40
C THR A 26 0.92 2.21 1.09
N GLN A 27 1.83 1.69 1.94
CA GLN A 27 1.57 1.59 3.38
C GLN A 27 1.49 2.96 4.05
N SER A 28 2.34 3.91 3.67
CA SER A 28 2.32 5.27 4.23
C SER A 28 1.04 6.02 3.83
N ALA A 29 0.59 5.88 2.58
CA ALA A 29 -0.68 6.43 2.14
C ALA A 29 -1.86 5.82 2.90
N ALA A 30 -1.85 4.49 3.12
CA ALA A 30 -2.85 3.79 3.94
C ALA A 30 -2.85 4.24 5.40
N ALA A 31 -1.68 4.58 5.95
CA ALA A 31 -1.55 5.15 7.29
C ALA A 31 -1.97 6.63 7.39
N GLY A 32 -2.41 7.25 6.30
CA GLY A 32 -2.89 8.64 6.28
C GLY A 32 -1.80 9.70 6.19
N MET A 33 -0.59 9.35 5.74
CA MET A 33 0.46 10.34 5.50
C MET A 33 0.01 11.33 4.41
N ALA A 34 0.17 12.63 4.67
CA ALA A 34 -0.09 13.68 3.70
C ALA A 34 0.73 13.46 2.42
N ILE A 35 0.12 13.66 1.25
CA ILE A 35 0.72 13.30 -0.04
C ILE A 35 2.01 14.10 -0.33
N GLU A 36 2.07 15.34 0.14
CA GLU A 36 3.23 16.22 0.02
C GLU A 36 4.40 15.71 0.87
N VAL A 37 4.11 15.25 2.09
CA VAL A 37 5.12 14.64 2.98
C VAL A 37 5.62 13.33 2.38
N LEU A 38 4.71 12.49 1.90
CA LEU A 38 5.07 11.21 1.26
C LEU A 38 5.93 11.43 0.01
N GLN A 39 5.60 12.45 -0.80
CA GLN A 39 6.38 12.84 -1.98
C GLN A 39 7.81 13.25 -1.60
N GLN A 40 7.97 14.07 -0.55
CA GLN A 40 9.29 14.49 -0.08
C GLN A 40 10.11 13.31 0.46
N VAL A 41 9.50 12.44 1.28
CA VAL A 41 10.17 11.25 1.82
C VAL A 41 10.63 10.31 0.71
N LEU A 42 9.82 10.15 -0.34
CA LEU A 42 10.17 9.31 -1.49
C LEU A 42 11.13 9.98 -2.49
N GLY A 43 11.37 11.30 -2.35
CA GLY A 43 12.20 12.08 -3.27
C GLY A 43 11.64 12.18 -4.69
N HIS A 44 10.31 12.13 -4.86
CA HIS A 44 9.70 12.19 -6.18
C HIS A 44 9.73 13.61 -6.75
N GLY A 45 10.11 13.77 -8.01
CA GLY A 45 10.14 15.09 -8.67
C GLY A 45 8.76 15.71 -8.95
N SER A 46 7.68 14.93 -8.80
CA SER A 46 6.31 15.41 -8.97
C SER A 46 5.34 14.68 -8.05
N LEU A 47 4.24 15.36 -7.69
CA LEU A 47 3.14 14.74 -6.94
C LEU A 47 2.47 13.63 -7.75
N GLN A 48 2.43 13.73 -9.08
CA GLN A 48 1.79 12.75 -9.95
C GLN A 48 2.33 11.33 -9.71
N THR A 49 3.64 11.18 -9.52
CA THR A 49 4.27 9.89 -9.23
C THR A 49 3.88 9.33 -7.86
N THR A 50 3.52 10.19 -6.90
CA THR A 50 3.08 9.81 -5.56
C THR A 50 1.57 9.51 -5.52
N THR A 51 0.77 10.21 -6.33
CA THR A 51 -0.70 10.08 -6.38
C THR A 51 -1.17 8.65 -6.69
N ILE A 52 -0.35 7.85 -7.39
CA ILE A 52 -0.65 6.44 -7.66
C ILE A 52 -0.91 5.65 -6.37
N TYR A 53 -0.20 5.95 -5.27
CA TYR A 53 -0.35 5.26 -4.00
C TYR A 53 -1.64 5.66 -3.28
N VAL A 54 -1.97 6.94 -3.29
CA VAL A 54 -3.19 7.48 -2.68
C VAL A 54 -4.44 6.93 -3.39
N ASN A 55 -4.43 6.93 -4.72
CA ASN A 55 -5.54 6.42 -5.52
C ASN A 55 -5.75 4.92 -5.32
N ALA A 56 -4.65 4.15 -5.24
CA ALA A 56 -4.72 2.72 -4.96
C ALA A 56 -5.36 2.42 -3.60
N GLU A 57 -4.97 3.17 -2.56
CA GLU A 57 -5.56 3.00 -1.23
C GLU A 57 -7.03 3.42 -1.19
N GLN A 58 -7.40 4.56 -1.78
CA GLN A 58 -8.80 4.96 -1.88
C GLN A 58 -9.65 3.90 -2.59
N GLN A 59 -9.11 3.28 -3.64
CA GLN A 59 -9.79 2.20 -4.35
C GLN A 59 -9.98 0.97 -3.45
N ARG A 60 -8.95 0.60 -2.69
CA ARG A 60 -9.03 -0.50 -1.71
C ARG A 60 -10.09 -0.21 -0.64
N MET A 61 -10.09 1.00 -0.09
CA MET A 61 -11.09 1.44 0.91
C MET A 61 -12.52 1.35 0.38
N ARG A 62 -12.76 1.79 -0.86
CA ARG A 62 -14.06 1.65 -1.53
C ARG A 62 -14.48 0.18 -1.67
N GLN A 63 -13.56 -0.69 -2.07
CA GLN A 63 -13.83 -2.12 -2.24
C GLN A 63 -14.16 -2.82 -0.91
N GLU A 64 -13.39 -2.57 0.14
CA GLU A 64 -13.63 -3.19 1.45
C GLU A 64 -14.93 -2.68 2.10
N SER A 65 -15.22 -1.38 1.96
CA SER A 65 -16.52 -0.82 2.38
C SER A 65 -17.69 -1.49 1.65
N ALA A 66 -17.61 -1.64 0.33
CA ALA A 66 -18.65 -2.32 -0.45
C ALA A 66 -18.86 -3.78 0.01
N LYS A 67 -17.77 -4.52 0.24
CA LYS A 67 -17.83 -5.90 0.77
C LYS A 67 -18.48 -5.97 2.15
N TYR A 68 -18.15 -5.03 3.03
CA TYR A 68 -18.75 -4.94 4.37
C TYR A 68 -20.27 -4.75 4.28
N HIS A 69 -20.73 -3.78 3.49
CA HIS A 69 -22.16 -3.52 3.31
C HIS A 69 -22.90 -4.70 2.67
N ALA A 70 -22.30 -5.38 1.68
CA ALA A 70 -22.89 -6.57 1.08
C ALA A 70 -23.09 -7.74 2.07
N ARG A 71 -22.17 -7.91 3.03
CA ARG A 71 -22.32 -8.91 4.10
C ARG A 71 -23.46 -8.57 5.05
N LEU A 72 -23.66 -7.29 5.38
CA LEU A 72 -24.75 -6.86 6.26
C LEU A 72 -26.12 -7.08 5.61
N THR A 73 -26.28 -6.73 4.34
CA THR A 73 -27.55 -6.91 3.62
C THR A 73 -27.91 -8.39 3.47
N THR A 74 -26.92 -9.25 3.19
CA THR A 74 -27.13 -10.70 3.09
C THR A 74 -27.54 -11.33 4.42
N ARG A 75 -27.05 -10.79 5.55
CA ARG A 75 -27.32 -11.32 6.89
C ARG A 75 -28.67 -10.89 7.47
N GLY A 76 -29.28 -9.82 6.95
CA GLY A 76 -30.64 -9.38 7.30
C GLY A 76 -31.74 -9.97 6.40
N ALA A 77 -31.36 -10.67 5.32
CA ALA A 77 -32.29 -11.34 4.40
C ALA A 77 -32.53 -12.82 4.76
N LYS A 78 -32.07 -13.26 5.94
CA LYS A 78 -32.22 -14.61 6.48
C LYS A 78 -32.88 -14.52 7.84
#